data_AF-A0A2P4PZM7-F1
#
_entry.id   AF-A0A2P4PZM7-F1
#
_cell.length_a   1.000
_cell.length_b   1.000
_cell.length_c   1.000
_cell.angle_alpha   90.00
_cell.angle_beta   90.00
_cell.angle_gamma   90.00
#
_symmetry.space_group_name_H-M   'P 1'
#
loop_
_entity.id
_entity.type
_entity.pdbx_description
1 polymer ?
#
loop_
_entity_poly.entity_id
_entity_poly.type
_entity_poly.pdbx_seq_one_letter_code
_entity_poly.pdbx_strand_id
1 'polypeptide(L)'
;MESDTNSVISVEHESIPTTPVQTNAAEVTGDEIIIGYKYYVRLENYADSEDEIQYRIGEVLSNRVNYEGNREYYIHFIDFNKRLDEWVPEDRIDTNATVIIEKPKLATPKRLNISLEDPSTPPPKASSLLREMGYSTPPVTIPAYESPGSITSATSTFNEERTKGEAVGAMSCRPNKRRVKNLQEIHFGEFCIETWYFSPYPEEFNDSPIIYICEFCLSYFISEFQLRRHVSKCTIMHPPGNEIYRDDEISFFEIDGARQSTYCQNLCLLSKLFLDHKSLTYDLLPFLFYIMCKQDQYGYHIIGYFSKEKNYTLNNLACILTIPPYQRKGYGRLLISFSYELSKIEGRIGSPERPLSDLGLLSYQQYWYETILEVLWDTKEIGDDYITIDEITAKTSITQSDVLFTLYESGICVYQGQVCIRLTEAMLDTSLNSISKKRRINIENLKWSPPHFTANQLRYKN
;
A
#
# COMPACT_ATOMS: atom_id res chain seq x y z
N MET A 1 4.27 -56.08 25.84
CA MET A 1 5.43 -55.40 26.45
C MET A 1 5.60 -54.09 25.70
N GLU A 2 5.15 -53.01 26.34
CA GLU A 2 5.61 -51.60 26.20
C GLU A 2 5.30 -50.91 24.87
N SER A 3 4.17 -50.22 24.71
CA SER A 3 3.82 -48.85 25.18
C SER A 3 4.62 -47.74 24.50
N ASP A 4 4.08 -47.28 23.37
CA ASP A 4 4.46 -46.05 22.66
C ASP A 4 4.26 -44.81 23.55
N THR A 5 5.30 -43.98 23.65
CA THR A 5 5.20 -42.63 24.22
C THR A 5 5.66 -41.60 23.18
N ASN A 6 4.66 -40.84 22.69
CA ASN A 6 4.85 -39.58 21.97
C ASN A 6 5.42 -38.52 22.93
N SER A 7 6.59 -37.95 22.64
CA SER A 7 7.08 -36.73 23.28
C SER A 7 6.72 -35.51 22.43
N VAL A 8 5.73 -34.76 22.92
CA VAL A 8 5.36 -33.43 22.43
C VAL A 8 6.39 -32.43 22.96
N ILE A 9 7.03 -31.68 22.06
CA ILE A 9 7.86 -30.52 22.43
C ILE A 9 6.91 -29.33 22.63
N SER A 10 6.64 -29.00 23.89
CA SER A 10 5.91 -27.80 24.30
C SER A 10 6.83 -26.57 24.24
N VAL A 11 6.43 -25.58 23.45
CA VAL A 11 7.03 -24.23 23.44
C VAL A 11 6.44 -23.48 24.63
N GLU A 12 7.27 -23.12 25.60
CA GLU A 12 6.89 -22.27 26.73
C GLU A 12 6.55 -20.87 26.20
N HIS A 13 5.29 -20.45 26.39
CA HIS A 13 4.90 -19.06 26.27
C HIS A 13 5.45 -18.31 27.49
N GLU A 14 6.37 -17.36 27.26
CA GLU A 14 6.77 -16.41 28.29
C GLU A 14 5.53 -15.62 28.76
N SER A 15 5.20 -15.79 30.03
CA SER A 15 4.08 -15.13 30.69
C SER A 15 4.36 -13.64 30.87
N ILE A 16 3.33 -12.84 30.63
CA ILE A 16 3.31 -11.39 30.85
C ILE A 16 3.65 -11.10 32.32
N PRO A 17 4.56 -10.15 32.63
CA PRO A 17 4.88 -9.82 34.01
C PRO A 17 3.66 -9.22 34.72
N THR A 18 3.18 -9.86 35.79
CA THR A 18 2.02 -9.46 36.58
C THR A 18 2.33 -8.44 37.68
N THR A 19 3.46 -7.73 37.61
CA THR A 19 3.78 -6.66 38.57
C THR A 19 4.58 -5.53 37.94
N PRO A 20 4.21 -4.26 38.19
CA PRO A 20 4.90 -3.12 37.59
C PRO A 20 6.30 -2.96 38.20
N VAL A 21 7.32 -3.00 37.34
CA VAL A 21 8.70 -2.69 37.71
C VAL A 21 8.84 -1.18 37.87
N GLN A 22 9.10 -0.72 39.10
CA GLN A 22 9.35 0.69 39.38
C GLN A 22 10.67 1.14 38.75
N THR A 23 10.61 2.11 37.84
CA THR A 23 11.78 2.90 37.45
C THR A 23 11.44 4.39 37.56
N ASN A 24 12.32 5.14 38.21
CA ASN A 24 12.13 6.54 38.59
C ASN A 24 11.96 7.44 37.35
N ALA A 25 10.74 7.90 37.10
CA ALA A 25 10.42 8.95 36.13
C ALA A 25 9.66 10.08 36.85
N ALA A 26 9.98 11.32 36.48
CA ALA A 26 9.40 12.52 37.07
C ALA A 26 7.86 12.47 37.04
N GLU A 27 7.25 12.71 38.19
CA GLU A 27 5.81 12.80 38.40
C GLU A 27 5.19 13.83 37.43
N VAL A 28 4.53 13.33 36.40
CA VAL A 28 3.46 14.07 35.72
C VAL A 28 2.19 13.69 36.47
N THR A 29 1.94 14.37 37.58
CA THR A 29 0.64 14.34 38.25
C THR A 29 -0.32 15.21 37.45
N GLY A 30 -1.17 14.57 36.65
CA GLY A 30 -2.29 15.22 35.99
C GLY A 30 -3.02 14.23 35.09
N ASP A 31 -4.32 14.09 35.31
CA ASP A 31 -5.26 13.28 34.51
C ASP A 31 -5.41 13.77 33.05
N GLU A 32 -4.45 14.54 32.52
CA GLU A 32 -4.53 15.18 31.22
C GLU A 32 -3.73 14.39 30.17
N ILE A 33 -4.41 13.95 29.11
CA ILE A 33 -3.82 13.19 28.01
C ILE A 33 -3.06 14.14 27.07
N ILE A 34 -1.77 13.85 26.85
CA ILE A 34 -0.84 14.71 26.11
C ILE A 34 -0.69 14.22 24.66
N ILE A 35 -0.84 15.13 23.69
CA ILE A 35 -0.57 14.83 22.28
C ILE A 35 0.93 14.54 22.07
N GLY A 36 1.23 13.47 21.33
CA GLY A 36 2.57 12.97 21.02
C GLY A 36 3.09 11.92 22.00
N TYR A 37 2.33 11.62 23.06
CA TYR A 37 2.70 10.63 24.08
C TYR A 37 2.05 9.28 23.78
N LYS A 38 2.65 8.22 24.32
CA LYS A 38 2.22 6.83 24.15
C LYS A 38 1.48 6.36 25.39
N TYR A 39 0.28 5.84 25.21
CA TYR A 39 -0.60 5.35 26.27
C TYR A 39 -1.06 3.92 25.97
N TYR A 40 -1.47 3.20 27.01
CA TYR A 40 -2.22 1.97 26.83
C TYR A 40 -3.66 2.30 26.53
N VAL A 41 -4.18 1.76 25.44
CA VAL A 41 -5.53 2.02 24.94
C VAL A 41 -6.30 0.71 24.92
N ARG A 42 -7.45 0.71 25.58
CA ARG A 42 -8.36 -0.42 25.66
C ARG A 42 -9.02 -0.66 24.29
N LEU A 43 -9.02 -1.90 23.82
CA LEU A 43 -9.73 -2.31 22.61
C LEU A 43 -11.20 -2.62 22.91
N GLU A 44 -12.09 -2.27 21.99
CA GLU A 44 -13.44 -2.80 21.97
C GLU A 44 -13.43 -4.20 21.34
N ASN A 45 -13.86 -5.21 22.10
CA ASN A 45 -13.99 -6.56 21.58
C ASN A 45 -15.23 -6.63 20.67
N TYR A 46 -15.03 -6.92 19.39
CA TYR A 46 -16.11 -7.18 18.42
C TYR A 46 -16.58 -8.64 18.37
N ALA A 47 -16.30 -9.43 19.42
CA ALA A 47 -16.70 -10.84 19.47
C ALA A 47 -17.33 -11.15 20.82
N ASP A 48 -18.46 -11.88 20.77
CA ASP A 48 -19.28 -12.40 21.87
C ASP A 48 -18.53 -13.42 22.78
N SER A 49 -17.34 -13.07 23.25
CA SER A 49 -16.63 -13.77 24.31
C SER A 49 -16.35 -12.79 25.43
N GLU A 50 -17.18 -12.84 26.47
CA GLU A 50 -16.92 -12.18 27.74
C GLU A 50 -15.55 -12.66 28.28
N ASP A 51 -14.74 -11.70 28.76
CA ASP A 51 -13.65 -11.87 29.74
C ASP A 51 -12.16 -11.67 29.38
N GLU A 52 -11.77 -11.09 28.23
CA GLU A 52 -10.41 -10.51 28.11
C GLU A 52 -10.42 -9.07 27.58
N ILE A 53 -10.23 -8.10 28.49
CA ILE A 53 -9.98 -6.70 28.13
C ILE A 53 -8.54 -6.61 27.57
N GLN A 54 -8.42 -6.46 26.26
CA GLN A 54 -7.13 -6.31 25.60
C GLN A 54 -6.71 -4.83 25.52
N TYR A 55 -5.43 -4.56 25.78
CA TYR A 55 -4.82 -3.24 25.65
C TYR A 55 -3.76 -3.24 24.55
N ARG A 56 -3.61 -2.11 23.86
CA ARG A 56 -2.51 -1.86 22.92
C ARG A 56 -1.84 -0.54 23.22
N ILE A 57 -0.56 -0.43 22.88
CA ILE A 57 0.16 0.83 22.99
C ILE A 57 -0.21 1.70 21.80
N GLY A 58 -0.70 2.91 22.06
CA GLY A 58 -1.10 3.88 21.06
C GLY A 58 -0.47 5.25 21.30
N GLU A 59 -0.02 5.90 20.23
CA GLU A 59 0.45 7.28 20.24
C GLU A 59 -0.72 8.23 19.98
N VAL A 60 -0.94 9.20 20.87
CA VAL A 60 -1.98 10.23 20.71
C VAL A 60 -1.52 11.24 19.67
N LEU A 61 -2.19 11.30 18.52
CA LEU A 61 -1.82 12.21 17.43
C LEU A 61 -2.62 13.51 17.43
N SER A 62 -3.85 13.49 17.92
CA SER A 62 -4.74 14.66 17.98
C SER A 62 -5.83 14.46 19.04
N ASN A 63 -6.47 15.56 19.45
CA ASN A 63 -7.72 15.53 20.21
C ASN A 63 -8.82 16.30 19.46
N ARG A 64 -10.08 15.98 19.79
CA ARG A 64 -11.27 16.73 19.35
C ARG A 64 -12.36 16.64 20.42
N VAL A 65 -13.37 17.49 20.29
CA VAL A 65 -14.63 17.37 21.02
C VAL A 65 -15.70 16.94 20.02
N ASN A 66 -16.37 15.82 20.26
CA ASN A 66 -17.41 15.31 19.38
C ASN A 66 -18.72 16.13 19.51
N TYR A 67 -19.73 15.85 18.68
CA TYR A 67 -21.01 16.59 18.71
C TYR A 67 -21.79 16.45 20.02
N GLU A 68 -21.49 15.41 20.81
CA GLU A 68 -22.09 15.14 22.12
C GLU A 68 -21.35 15.87 23.26
N GLY A 69 -20.25 16.57 22.95
CA GLY A 69 -19.43 17.29 23.92
C GLY A 69 -18.34 16.43 24.59
N ASN A 70 -18.17 15.18 24.18
CA ASN A 70 -17.17 14.27 24.74
C ASN A 70 -15.81 14.48 24.08
N ARG A 71 -14.73 14.40 24.87
CA ARG A 71 -13.35 14.47 24.37
C ARG A 71 -12.94 13.13 23.78
N GLU A 72 -12.46 13.18 22.54
CA GLU A 72 -11.92 12.03 21.82
C GLU A 72 -10.49 12.31 21.38
N TYR A 73 -9.67 11.27 21.35
CA TYR A 73 -8.27 11.33 20.97
C TYR A 73 -8.03 10.40 19.78
N TYR A 74 -7.33 10.88 18.76
CA TYR A 74 -6.96 10.06 17.61
C TYR A 74 -5.69 9.29 17.91
N ILE A 75 -5.80 7.96 17.93
CA ILE A 75 -4.74 7.06 18.38
C ILE A 75 -4.13 6.34 17.19
N HIS A 76 -2.80 6.37 17.10
CA HIS A 76 -2.03 5.47 16.24
C HIS A 76 -1.47 4.29 17.03
N PHE A 77 -1.92 3.08 16.73
CA PHE A 77 -1.43 1.87 17.41
C PHE A 77 -0.04 1.49 16.92
N ILE A 78 0.93 1.43 17.85
CA ILE A 78 2.34 1.15 17.54
C ILE A 78 2.50 -0.27 17.02
N ASP A 79 3.31 -0.45 15.97
CA ASP A 79 3.53 -1.73 15.28
C ASP A 79 2.31 -2.28 14.54
N PHE A 80 1.21 -1.53 14.52
CA PHE A 80 0.00 -1.88 13.78
C PHE A 80 -0.16 -0.99 12.54
N ASN A 81 -0.89 -1.53 11.57
CA ASN A 81 -1.19 -0.80 10.34
C ASN A 81 -2.12 0.38 10.65
N LYS A 82 -1.77 1.58 10.16
CA LYS A 82 -2.50 2.84 10.39
C LYS A 82 -3.98 2.80 10.01
N ARG A 83 -4.42 1.84 9.19
CA ARG A 83 -5.86 1.62 8.93
C ARG A 83 -6.67 1.30 10.19
N LEU A 84 -5.99 0.90 11.26
CA LEU A 84 -6.57 0.61 12.57
C LEU A 84 -6.60 1.85 13.47
N ASP A 85 -6.09 3.00 13.01
CA ASP A 85 -6.09 4.24 13.77
C ASP A 85 -7.52 4.78 13.86
N GLU A 86 -7.97 5.08 15.08
CA GLU A 86 -9.34 5.46 15.38
C GLU A 86 -9.41 6.62 16.37
N TRP A 87 -10.59 7.24 16.43
CA TRP A 87 -10.92 8.20 17.49
C TRP A 87 -11.42 7.42 18.70
N VAL A 88 -10.73 7.58 19.83
CA VAL A 88 -10.98 6.86 21.06
C VAL A 88 -11.44 7.84 22.15
N PRO A 89 -12.54 7.56 22.87
CA PRO A 89 -12.96 8.39 24.00
C PRO A 89 -11.94 8.33 25.17
N GLU A 90 -11.95 9.38 25.98
CA GLU A 90 -11.01 9.56 27.11
C GLU A 90 -10.98 8.38 28.10
N ASP A 91 -12.12 7.70 28.31
CA ASP A 91 -12.27 6.57 29.22
C ASP A 91 -11.55 5.29 28.77
N ARG A 92 -11.23 5.18 27.47
CA ARG A 92 -10.51 4.03 26.90
C ARG A 92 -8.98 4.19 26.99
N ILE A 93 -8.48 5.35 27.42
CA ILE A 93 -7.05 5.64 27.52
C ILE A 93 -6.64 5.51 28.98
N ASP A 94 -5.76 4.56 29.26
CA ASP A 94 -5.24 4.38 30.62
C ASP A 94 -4.16 5.43 30.89
N THR A 95 -4.51 6.42 31.71
CA THR A 95 -3.60 7.47 32.19
C THR A 95 -2.76 7.02 33.40
N ASN A 96 -3.11 5.90 34.04
CA ASN A 96 -2.44 5.36 35.22
C ASN A 96 -1.31 4.38 34.85
N ALA A 97 -1.42 3.69 33.72
CA ALA A 97 -0.35 2.83 33.20
C ALA A 97 0.79 3.66 32.61
N THR A 98 1.96 3.61 33.25
CA THR A 98 3.19 4.34 32.92
C THR A 98 3.39 4.63 31.42
N VAL A 99 3.33 5.92 31.09
CA VAL A 99 3.71 6.50 29.79
C VAL A 99 5.13 6.06 29.42
N ILE A 100 5.30 5.39 28.26
CA ILE A 100 6.63 5.10 27.71
C ILE A 100 7.19 6.39 27.09
N ILE A 101 7.87 7.21 27.90
CA ILE A 101 8.58 8.40 27.43
C ILE A 101 9.93 7.97 26.87
N GLU A 102 10.00 7.68 25.57
CA GLU A 102 11.30 7.77 24.89
C GLU A 102 11.59 9.24 24.58
N LYS A 103 12.40 9.89 25.41
CA LYS A 103 13.03 11.16 25.01
C LYS A 103 13.87 10.91 23.75
N PRO A 104 13.85 11.81 22.75
CA PRO A 104 14.72 11.68 21.58
C PRO A 104 16.18 11.73 22.06
N LYS A 105 16.91 10.62 21.90
CA LYS A 105 18.34 10.56 22.23
C LYS A 105 19.10 11.35 21.16
N LEU A 106 19.79 12.42 21.58
CA LEU A 106 20.85 13.04 20.77
C LEU A 106 21.94 11.98 20.54
N ALA A 107 22.12 11.54 19.31
CA ALA A 107 23.14 10.56 18.96
C ALA A 107 24.53 11.23 18.97
N THR A 108 25.39 10.85 19.91
CA THR A 108 26.84 11.05 19.78
C THR A 108 27.42 10.03 18.79
N PRO A 109 28.30 10.44 17.86
CA PRO A 109 28.82 9.56 16.83
C PRO A 109 29.80 8.54 17.42
N LYS A 110 29.54 7.24 17.23
CA LYS A 110 30.53 6.19 17.46
C LYS A 110 31.35 5.99 16.19
N ARG A 111 32.67 6.16 16.29
CA ARG A 111 33.63 5.78 15.24
C ARG A 111 33.59 4.27 15.03
N LEU A 112 33.43 3.83 13.78
CA LEU A 112 33.58 2.45 13.36
C LEU A 112 35.06 2.16 13.11
N ASN A 113 35.65 1.25 13.89
CA ASN A 113 36.89 0.59 13.52
C ASN A 113 36.52 -0.64 12.68
N ILE A 114 37.02 -0.70 11.45
CA ILE A 114 36.91 -1.87 10.58
C ILE A 114 38.12 -2.75 10.86
N SER A 115 37.88 -3.95 11.39
CA SER A 115 38.81 -5.07 11.35
C SER A 115 38.30 -6.10 10.36
N LEU A 116 39.19 -6.55 9.48
CA LEU A 116 38.99 -7.60 8.48
C LEU A 116 38.93 -8.95 9.19
N GLU A 117 37.91 -9.77 8.92
CA GLU A 117 37.86 -11.18 9.36
C GLU A 117 37.52 -12.15 8.22
N ASP A 118 38.04 -13.36 8.43
CA ASP A 118 38.28 -14.54 7.59
C ASP A 118 37.03 -15.22 6.95
N PRO A 119 37.20 -16.04 5.90
CA PRO A 119 36.14 -16.72 5.18
C PRO A 119 35.80 -18.08 5.82
N SER A 120 34.93 -18.08 6.83
CA SER A 120 34.32 -19.33 7.34
C SER A 120 32.97 -19.12 8.04
N THR A 121 32.10 -18.27 7.47
CA THR A 121 30.76 -18.00 8.02
C THR A 121 29.67 -18.61 7.11
N PRO A 122 28.65 -19.30 7.66
CA PRO A 122 27.52 -19.82 6.89
C PRO A 122 26.71 -18.69 6.24
N PRO A 123 25.94 -18.96 5.15
CA PRO A 123 25.32 -17.92 4.34
C PRO A 123 24.28 -17.12 5.12
N PRO A 124 24.00 -15.87 4.72
CA PRO A 124 23.14 -14.98 5.48
C PRO A 124 21.67 -15.42 5.36
N LYS A 125 20.89 -15.16 6.42
CA LYS A 125 19.46 -15.44 6.46
C LYS A 125 18.72 -14.56 5.43
N ALA A 126 17.61 -15.07 4.88
CA ALA A 126 16.77 -14.45 3.84
C ALA A 126 16.42 -12.96 4.09
N SER A 127 16.36 -12.54 5.36
CA SER A 127 16.13 -11.16 5.77
C SER A 127 17.17 -10.14 5.29
N SER A 128 18.41 -10.57 5.00
CA SER A 128 19.46 -9.67 4.49
C SER A 128 19.30 -9.35 3.00
N LEU A 129 18.95 -10.35 2.18
CA LEU A 129 18.74 -10.21 0.74
C LEU A 129 17.48 -9.39 0.44
N LEU A 130 16.42 -9.57 1.24
CA LEU A 130 15.20 -8.75 1.21
C LEU A 130 15.50 -7.24 1.35
N ARG A 131 16.49 -6.88 2.16
CA ARG A 131 16.88 -5.49 2.42
C ARG A 131 17.72 -4.90 1.29
N GLU A 132 18.64 -5.68 0.72
CA GLU A 132 19.44 -5.26 -0.45
C GLU A 132 18.60 -5.17 -1.72
N MET A 133 17.64 -6.07 -1.89
CA MET A 133 16.74 -6.08 -3.06
C MET A 133 15.53 -5.15 -2.91
N GLY A 134 15.40 -4.38 -1.81
CA GLY A 134 14.37 -3.35 -1.65
C GLY A 134 12.95 -3.85 -1.36
N TYR A 135 12.79 -5.05 -0.82
CA TYR A 135 11.50 -5.63 -0.40
C TYR A 135 11.22 -5.47 1.11
N SER A 136 12.10 -4.80 1.86
CA SER A 136 11.81 -4.43 3.24
C SER A 136 10.89 -3.21 3.27
N THR A 137 9.87 -3.23 4.13
CA THR A 137 9.27 -1.98 4.60
C THR A 137 10.39 -1.17 5.29
N PRO A 138 10.49 0.15 5.06
CA PRO A 138 11.49 0.94 5.75
C PRO A 138 11.19 0.88 7.25
N PRO A 139 12.13 0.46 8.12
CA PRO A 139 11.99 0.77 9.54
C PRO A 139 11.97 2.30 9.65
N VAL A 140 11.08 2.82 10.50
CA VAL A 140 11.01 4.25 10.81
C VAL A 140 12.38 4.70 11.31
N THR A 141 13.18 5.23 10.39
CA THR A 141 14.52 5.74 10.68
C THR A 141 14.52 7.19 10.23
N ILE A 142 14.63 8.09 11.21
CA ILE A 142 14.78 9.52 11.00
C ILE A 142 16.11 9.75 10.26
N PRO A 143 16.14 10.47 9.12
CA PRO A 143 17.41 10.76 8.45
C PRO A 143 18.23 11.74 9.29
N ALA A 144 19.47 11.37 9.62
CA ALA A 144 20.48 12.38 9.92
C ALA A 144 20.93 12.98 8.59
N TYR A 145 20.54 14.23 8.33
CA TYR A 145 21.04 15.00 7.22
C TYR A 145 22.47 15.46 7.57
N GLU A 146 23.46 15.03 6.79
CA GLU A 146 24.76 15.70 6.74
C GLU A 146 24.57 17.03 6.01
N SER A 147 24.57 18.12 6.78
CA SER A 147 24.76 19.46 6.22
C SER A 147 26.25 19.70 5.94
N PRO A 148 26.63 20.18 4.74
CA PRO A 148 27.94 20.75 4.51
C PRO A 148 28.01 22.18 5.05
N GLY A 149 29.01 22.47 5.87
CA GLY A 149 29.51 23.82 6.17
C GLY A 149 30.97 23.68 6.62
N SER A 150 31.92 24.58 6.37
CA SER A 150 31.97 25.92 5.76
C SER A 150 33.46 26.28 5.58
N ILE A 151 33.75 27.52 5.12
CA ILE A 151 35.03 28.28 4.98
C ILE A 151 35.29 28.51 3.47
N THR A 152 35.23 29.71 2.87
CA THR A 152 35.47 31.10 3.34
C THR A 152 34.97 32.15 2.33
N SER A 153 34.60 33.33 2.86
CA SER A 153 34.79 34.68 2.28
C SER A 153 34.10 35.07 0.97
N ALA A 154 33.08 35.95 1.04
CA ALA A 154 33.16 37.34 0.57
C ALA A 154 31.82 38.07 0.71
N THR A 155 31.93 39.31 1.17
CA THR A 155 30.97 40.40 1.31
C THR A 155 30.17 40.75 0.05
N SER A 156 28.86 40.99 0.20
CA SER A 156 28.20 42.23 -0.28
C SER A 156 26.75 42.32 0.22
N THR A 157 26.50 43.38 0.98
CA THR A 157 25.22 44.04 1.30
C THR A 157 24.33 44.26 0.09
N PHE A 158 23.02 43.99 0.18
CA PHE A 158 21.95 44.84 -0.36
C PHE A 158 20.61 44.55 0.37
N ASN A 159 20.02 45.62 0.92
CA ASN A 159 18.63 45.70 1.36
C ASN A 159 17.70 45.78 0.14
N GLU A 160 16.50 45.19 0.21
CA GLU A 160 15.28 45.85 -0.30
C GLU A 160 13.98 45.20 0.21
N GLU A 161 13.03 46.07 0.55
CA GLU A 161 11.70 45.79 1.08
C GLU A 161 10.67 45.52 -0.04
N ARG A 162 9.52 44.89 0.36
CA ARG A 162 8.19 44.85 -0.28
C ARG A 162 8.07 44.02 -1.58
N THR A 163 7.10 43.11 -1.69
CA THR A 163 5.67 43.43 -1.80
C THR A 163 4.80 42.17 -1.62
N LYS A 164 3.61 42.35 -1.03
CA LYS A 164 2.53 41.35 -1.01
C LYS A 164 2.02 41.13 -2.44
N GLY A 165 1.99 39.87 -2.87
CA GLY A 165 1.31 39.41 -4.08
C GLY A 165 0.67 38.05 -3.80
N GLU A 166 -0.65 38.00 -3.96
CA GLU A 166 -1.48 36.81 -3.81
C GLU A 166 -1.08 35.74 -4.84
N ALA A 167 -0.81 34.52 -4.36
CA ALA A 167 -0.70 33.32 -5.18
C ALA A 167 -1.54 32.21 -4.56
N VAL A 168 -2.53 31.78 -5.34
CA VAL A 168 -3.44 30.66 -5.08
C VAL A 168 -2.63 29.41 -4.76
N GLY A 169 -2.99 28.73 -3.67
CA GLY A 169 -2.17 27.74 -2.98
C GLY A 169 -1.72 26.55 -3.83
N ALA A 170 -0.43 26.53 -4.14
CA ALA A 170 0.29 25.29 -4.40
C ALA A 170 0.62 24.63 -3.06
N MET A 171 -0.32 23.84 -2.51
CA MET A 171 -0.01 22.92 -1.42
C MET A 171 0.77 21.73 -1.98
N SER A 172 2.08 21.91 -2.14
CA SER A 172 3.02 20.78 -2.13
C SER A 172 2.84 20.05 -0.80
N CYS A 173 2.19 18.89 -0.83
CA CYS A 173 2.04 18.01 0.33
C CYS A 173 3.42 17.63 0.88
N ARG A 174 3.84 18.25 1.99
CA ARG A 174 5.05 17.87 2.71
C ARG A 174 4.83 16.48 3.34
N PRO A 175 5.77 15.52 3.17
CA PRO A 175 5.57 14.12 3.57
C PRO A 175 5.65 13.84 5.09
N ASN A 176 5.93 14.85 5.94
CA ASN A 176 6.42 14.62 7.31
C ASN A 176 5.49 15.08 8.46
N LYS A 177 4.17 15.16 8.25
CA LYS A 177 3.22 15.18 9.39
C LYS A 177 2.26 14.01 9.25
N ARG A 178 2.20 13.14 10.26
CA ARG A 178 1.18 12.09 10.39
C ARG A 178 -0.17 12.80 10.41
N ARG A 179 -0.95 12.65 9.34
CA ARG A 179 -2.24 13.32 9.17
C ARG A 179 -3.34 12.41 9.69
N VAL A 180 -4.13 12.97 10.59
CA VAL A 180 -5.34 12.37 11.13
C VAL A 180 -6.34 12.14 10.00
N LYS A 181 -7.04 10.99 10.03
CA LYS A 181 -8.17 10.69 9.14
C LYS A 181 -9.22 11.80 9.24
N ASN A 182 -9.53 12.45 8.10
CA ASN A 182 -10.50 13.54 8.04
C ASN A 182 -11.93 13.06 7.81
N LEU A 183 -12.12 12.01 7.01
CA LEU A 183 -13.43 11.45 6.67
C LEU A 183 -13.60 10.11 7.36
N GLN A 184 -14.73 9.86 8.02
CA GLN A 184 -14.99 8.58 8.68
C GLN A 184 -15.45 7.53 7.67
N GLU A 185 -16.42 7.90 6.83
CA GLU A 185 -17.06 6.98 5.88
C GLU A 185 -17.30 7.65 4.51
N ILE A 186 -17.45 6.82 3.48
CA ILE A 186 -17.95 7.23 2.17
C ILE A 186 -19.17 6.41 1.77
N HIS A 187 -20.12 7.05 1.11
CA HIS A 187 -21.21 6.37 0.41
C HIS A 187 -20.85 6.25 -1.07
N PHE A 188 -20.63 5.03 -1.56
CA PHE A 188 -20.18 4.72 -2.90
C PHE A 188 -21.04 3.60 -3.52
N GLY A 189 -21.91 3.96 -4.47
CA GLY A 189 -22.90 3.04 -5.04
C GLY A 189 -23.88 2.58 -3.96
N GLU A 190 -24.00 1.26 -3.78
CA GLU A 190 -24.80 0.64 -2.71
C GLU A 190 -24.02 0.47 -1.38
N PHE A 191 -22.75 0.85 -1.34
CA PHE A 191 -21.87 0.58 -0.20
C PHE A 191 -21.65 1.83 0.66
N CYS A 192 -21.76 1.66 1.98
CA CYS A 192 -21.12 2.52 2.96
C CYS A 192 -19.78 1.91 3.34
N ILE A 193 -18.69 2.65 3.11
CA ILE A 193 -17.31 2.14 3.26
C ILE A 193 -16.56 3.02 4.24
N GLU A 194 -16.01 2.42 5.28
CA GLU A 194 -15.12 3.11 6.22
C GLU A 194 -13.77 3.44 5.56
N THR A 195 -13.29 4.67 5.75
CA THR A 195 -12.00 5.09 5.18
C THR A 195 -10.83 4.68 6.06
N TRP A 196 -9.64 4.52 5.50
CA TRP A 196 -8.45 4.07 6.25
C TRP A 196 -7.44 5.18 6.49
N TYR A 197 -7.36 6.14 5.57
CA TYR A 197 -6.34 7.18 5.59
C TYR A 197 -6.92 8.54 5.24
N PHE A 198 -6.20 9.59 5.64
CA PHE A 198 -6.45 10.95 5.18
C PHE A 198 -6.41 11.05 3.64
N SER A 199 -7.40 11.74 3.07
CA SER A 199 -7.41 12.17 1.67
C SER A 199 -7.76 13.67 1.57
N PRO A 200 -7.02 14.47 0.79
CA PRO A 200 -7.21 15.92 0.68
C PRO A 200 -8.39 16.27 -0.23
N TYR A 201 -9.59 15.88 0.16
CA TYR A 201 -10.82 16.49 -0.38
C TYR A 201 -10.82 18.00 -0.05
N PRO A 202 -11.57 18.83 -0.81
CA PRO A 202 -11.67 20.26 -0.54
C PRO A 202 -12.09 20.54 0.90
N GLU A 203 -11.65 21.67 1.45
CA GLU A 203 -11.81 21.98 2.88
C GLU A 203 -13.28 21.99 3.34
N GLU A 204 -14.19 22.32 2.44
CA GLU A 204 -15.65 22.29 2.64
C GLU A 204 -16.20 20.90 3.08
N PHE A 205 -15.43 19.83 2.85
CA PHE A 205 -15.80 18.46 3.19
C PHE A 205 -15.18 17.97 4.49
N ASN A 206 -14.24 18.72 5.10
CA ASN A 206 -13.53 18.28 6.31
C ASN A 206 -14.44 18.23 7.54
N ASP A 207 -15.50 19.02 7.58
CA ASP A 207 -16.46 19.06 8.70
C ASP A 207 -17.54 17.96 8.59
N SER A 208 -17.63 17.28 7.46
CA SER A 208 -18.60 16.21 7.25
C SER A 208 -17.97 14.84 7.54
N PRO A 209 -18.54 14.02 8.45
CA PRO A 209 -18.02 12.68 8.72
C PRO A 209 -18.19 11.74 7.52
N ILE A 210 -19.19 12.01 6.67
CA ILE A 210 -19.56 11.19 5.52
C ILE A 210 -19.52 12.03 4.24
N ILE A 211 -18.98 11.45 3.16
CA ILE A 211 -19.09 12.03 1.81
C ILE A 211 -19.82 11.07 0.86
N TYR A 212 -20.56 11.64 -0.08
CA TYR A 212 -21.35 10.88 -1.05
C TYR A 212 -20.69 10.95 -2.41
N ILE A 213 -20.33 9.81 -2.99
CA ILE A 213 -19.59 9.74 -4.26
C ILE A 213 -20.45 9.03 -5.30
N CYS A 214 -20.60 9.64 -6.47
CA CYS A 214 -21.22 8.98 -7.62
C CYS A 214 -20.33 7.85 -8.13
N GLU A 215 -20.87 6.64 -8.21
CA GLU A 215 -20.11 5.45 -8.63
C GLU A 215 -19.58 5.53 -10.08
N PHE A 216 -20.27 6.27 -10.96
CA PHE A 216 -19.92 6.32 -12.37
C PHE A 216 -18.96 7.45 -12.72
N CYS A 217 -19.24 8.69 -12.28
CA CYS A 217 -18.42 9.86 -12.63
C CYS A 217 -17.41 10.26 -11.55
N LEU A 218 -17.47 9.61 -10.38
CA LEU A 218 -16.64 9.86 -9.21
C LEU A 218 -16.77 11.27 -8.60
N SER A 219 -17.77 12.06 -9.01
CA SER A 219 -18.05 13.34 -8.36
C SER A 219 -18.52 13.11 -6.93
N TYR A 220 -18.08 13.98 -6.02
CA TYR A 220 -18.32 13.89 -4.59
C TYR A 220 -19.22 15.04 -4.10
N PHE A 221 -20.05 14.74 -3.09
CA PHE A 221 -21.11 15.62 -2.57
C PHE A 221 -21.19 15.54 -1.05
N ILE A 222 -21.65 16.63 -0.43
CA ILE A 222 -21.75 16.74 1.04
C ILE A 222 -23.00 16.01 1.56
N SER A 223 -24.08 15.99 0.77
CA SER A 223 -25.35 15.39 1.19
C SER A 223 -25.92 14.41 0.17
N GLU A 224 -26.68 13.43 0.69
CA GLU A 224 -27.40 12.45 -0.12
C GLU A 224 -28.35 13.12 -1.13
N PHE A 225 -28.99 14.23 -0.73
CA PHE A 225 -29.89 15.00 -1.60
C PHE A 225 -29.15 15.54 -2.85
N GLN A 226 -27.93 16.05 -2.67
CA GLN A 226 -27.10 16.52 -3.79
C GLN A 226 -26.71 15.36 -4.71
N LEU A 227 -26.31 14.22 -4.14
CA LEU A 227 -26.01 13.01 -4.91
C LEU A 227 -27.22 12.56 -5.72
N ARG A 228 -28.41 12.46 -5.11
CA ARG A 228 -29.65 12.05 -5.82
C ARG A 228 -30.00 13.01 -6.96
N ARG A 229 -29.88 14.31 -6.74
CA ARG A 229 -30.05 15.34 -7.79
C ARG A 229 -29.00 15.19 -8.90
N HIS A 230 -27.77 14.83 -8.57
CA HIS A 230 -26.73 14.56 -9.57
C HIS A 230 -27.03 13.30 -10.37
N VAL A 231 -27.33 12.18 -9.72
CA VAL A 231 -27.61 10.88 -10.36
C VAL A 231 -28.78 10.99 -11.35
N SER A 232 -29.84 11.73 -11.01
CA SER A 232 -30.96 11.98 -11.94
C SER A 232 -30.58 12.73 -13.23
N LYS A 233 -29.41 13.35 -13.30
CA LYS A 233 -28.90 14.11 -14.45
C LYS A 233 -27.62 13.53 -15.05
N CYS A 234 -26.93 12.65 -14.33
CA CYS A 234 -25.69 12.06 -14.76
C CYS A 234 -25.97 11.14 -15.95
N THR A 235 -25.24 11.32 -17.03
CA THR A 235 -25.35 10.50 -18.24
C THR A 235 -24.22 9.48 -18.36
N ILE A 236 -23.24 9.52 -17.44
CA ILE A 236 -22.08 8.64 -17.42
C ILE A 236 -22.50 7.33 -16.75
N MET A 237 -22.37 6.22 -17.48
CA MET A 237 -22.69 4.86 -16.99
C MET A 237 -21.47 3.92 -17.05
N HIS A 238 -20.31 4.43 -17.45
CA HIS A 238 -19.05 3.71 -17.50
C HIS A 238 -17.87 4.67 -17.37
N PRO A 239 -16.67 4.20 -17.02
CA PRO A 239 -15.50 5.05 -16.97
C PRO A 239 -15.24 5.74 -18.33
N PRO A 240 -14.87 7.03 -18.36
CA PRO A 240 -14.79 7.84 -19.58
C PRO A 240 -13.51 7.56 -20.39
N GLY A 241 -13.34 6.31 -20.84
CA GLY A 241 -12.19 5.82 -21.59
C GLY A 241 -12.56 4.81 -22.67
N ASN A 242 -11.53 4.23 -23.27
CA ASN A 242 -11.71 3.16 -24.26
C ASN A 242 -11.85 1.82 -23.53
N GLU A 243 -12.90 1.05 -23.84
CA GLU A 243 -12.98 -0.36 -23.41
C GLU A 243 -11.95 -1.17 -24.22
N ILE A 244 -10.87 -1.60 -23.58
CA ILE A 244 -9.77 -2.33 -24.22
C ILE A 244 -9.83 -3.84 -23.97
N TYR A 245 -10.66 -4.27 -23.02
CA TYR A 245 -10.87 -5.67 -22.68
C TYR A 245 -12.30 -5.89 -22.25
N ARG A 246 -12.87 -7.02 -22.67
CA ARG A 246 -14.20 -7.47 -22.24
C ARG A 246 -14.26 -8.99 -22.22
N ASP A 247 -14.62 -9.54 -21.07
CA ASP A 247 -14.76 -10.97 -20.85
C ASP A 247 -15.86 -11.23 -19.84
N ASP A 248 -16.95 -11.86 -20.28
CA ASP A 248 -18.18 -12.07 -19.50
C ASP A 248 -18.66 -10.77 -18.81
N GLU A 249 -18.63 -10.75 -17.48
CA GLU A 249 -19.06 -9.63 -16.63
C GLU A 249 -17.96 -8.58 -16.38
N ILE A 250 -16.71 -8.79 -16.82
CA ILE A 250 -15.57 -7.92 -16.51
C ILE A 250 -15.11 -7.16 -17.76
N SER A 251 -14.95 -5.86 -17.61
CA SER A 251 -14.34 -4.98 -18.62
C SER A 251 -13.20 -4.17 -18.05
N PHE A 252 -12.19 -3.85 -18.88
CA PHE A 252 -11.18 -2.85 -18.56
C PHE A 252 -11.31 -1.64 -19.47
N PHE A 253 -11.26 -0.46 -18.86
CA PHE A 253 -11.23 0.82 -19.53
C PHE A 253 -9.86 1.47 -19.38
N GLU A 254 -9.27 1.89 -20.51
CA GLU A 254 -8.08 2.73 -20.55
C GLU A 254 -8.47 4.20 -20.56
N ILE A 255 -7.97 4.96 -19.58
CA ILE A 255 -8.20 6.39 -19.45
C ILE A 255 -6.86 7.13 -19.43
N ASP A 256 -6.75 8.13 -20.29
CA ASP A 256 -5.65 9.08 -20.27
C ASP A 256 -5.93 10.21 -19.26
N GLY A 257 -5.08 10.32 -18.23
CA GLY A 257 -5.17 11.36 -17.19
C GLY A 257 -5.07 12.79 -17.74
N ALA A 258 -4.47 12.98 -18.91
CA ALA A 258 -4.41 14.27 -19.61
C ALA A 258 -5.75 14.65 -20.26
N ARG A 259 -6.52 13.65 -20.71
CA ARG A 259 -7.81 13.87 -21.39
C ARG A 259 -8.98 13.94 -20.41
N GLN A 260 -8.91 13.17 -19.33
CA GLN A 260 -9.97 13.05 -18.32
C GLN A 260 -9.49 13.46 -16.92
N SER A 261 -8.92 14.66 -16.83
CA SER A 261 -8.28 15.14 -15.59
C SER A 261 -9.20 15.13 -14.38
N THR A 262 -10.44 15.62 -14.52
CA THR A 262 -11.41 15.66 -13.40
C THR A 262 -11.74 14.27 -12.88
N TYR A 263 -12.02 13.33 -13.80
CA TYR A 263 -12.34 11.96 -13.44
C TYR A 263 -11.16 11.27 -12.73
N CYS A 264 -9.95 11.41 -13.28
CA CYS A 264 -8.75 10.82 -12.69
C CYS A 264 -8.35 11.50 -11.37
N GLN A 265 -8.60 12.79 -11.19
CA GLN A 265 -8.39 13.49 -9.91
C GLN A 265 -9.35 12.94 -8.84
N ASN A 266 -10.62 12.78 -9.18
CA ASN A 266 -11.61 12.19 -8.30
C ASN A 266 -11.25 10.75 -7.91
N LEU A 267 -10.79 9.94 -8.88
CA LEU A 267 -10.29 8.58 -8.63
C LEU A 267 -9.06 8.58 -7.71
N CYS A 268 -8.14 9.52 -7.88
CA CYS A 268 -6.97 9.66 -7.02
C CYS A 268 -7.37 10.03 -5.57
N LEU A 269 -8.33 10.94 -5.39
CA LEU A 269 -8.88 11.31 -4.08
C LEU A 269 -9.57 10.13 -3.40
N LEU A 270 -10.41 9.39 -4.13
CA LEU A 270 -11.03 8.15 -3.66
C LEU A 270 -9.96 7.13 -3.26
N SER A 271 -8.95 6.96 -4.11
CA SER A 271 -7.89 5.98 -3.87
C SER A 271 -7.02 6.31 -2.66
N LYS A 272 -6.79 7.59 -2.39
CA LYS A 272 -5.97 8.03 -1.24
C LYS A 272 -6.62 7.70 0.09
N LEU A 273 -7.95 7.53 0.15
CA LEU A 273 -8.66 7.06 1.34
C LEU A 273 -8.23 5.65 1.77
N PHE A 274 -7.69 4.85 0.85
CA PHE A 274 -7.35 3.44 1.07
C PHE A 274 -5.86 3.14 0.84
N LEU A 275 -5.05 4.15 0.50
CA LEU A 275 -3.61 4.02 0.29
C LEU A 275 -2.84 5.02 1.16
N ASP A 276 -1.94 4.52 2.01
CA ASP A 276 -1.10 5.36 2.88
C ASP A 276 -0.08 6.16 2.04
N HIS A 277 0.71 5.44 1.23
CA HIS A 277 1.86 5.97 0.49
C HIS A 277 1.54 6.43 -0.94
N LYS A 278 0.35 7.01 -1.17
CA LYS A 278 0.03 7.62 -2.46
C LYS A 278 0.39 9.11 -2.47
N SER A 279 1.38 9.47 -3.26
CA SER A 279 1.67 10.86 -3.61
C SER A 279 0.57 11.40 -4.51
N LEU A 280 -0.23 12.34 -4.00
CA LEU A 280 -1.23 13.04 -4.80
C LEU A 280 -0.57 14.22 -5.51
N THR A 281 -0.27 14.03 -6.79
CA THR A 281 0.01 15.14 -7.71
C THR A 281 -1.29 15.50 -8.43
N TYR A 282 -1.68 16.78 -8.40
CA TYR A 282 -2.80 17.25 -9.22
C TYR A 282 -2.46 17.22 -10.72
N ASP A 283 -1.18 17.12 -11.04
CA ASP A 283 -0.70 16.83 -12.38
C ASP A 283 -0.81 15.33 -12.68
N LEU A 284 -1.77 14.99 -13.54
CA LEU A 284 -2.08 13.65 -14.00
C LEU A 284 -1.66 13.42 -15.46
N LEU A 285 -0.99 14.40 -16.08
CA LEU A 285 -0.52 14.30 -17.46
C LEU A 285 0.31 13.05 -17.75
N PRO A 286 1.23 12.60 -16.88
CA PRO A 286 2.09 11.46 -17.19
C PRO A 286 1.46 10.11 -16.88
N PHE A 287 0.17 10.03 -16.50
CA PHE A 287 -0.45 8.77 -16.07
C PHE A 287 -1.54 8.27 -17.02
N LEU A 288 -1.55 6.96 -17.22
CA LEU A 288 -2.68 6.18 -17.71
C LEU A 288 -3.35 5.47 -16.53
N PHE A 289 -4.67 5.31 -16.62
CA PHE A 289 -5.47 4.60 -15.64
C PHE A 289 -6.19 3.44 -16.33
N TYR A 290 -6.08 2.26 -15.74
CA TYR A 290 -6.74 1.03 -16.22
C TYR A 290 -7.77 0.62 -15.17
N ILE A 291 -9.04 0.79 -15.51
CA ILE A 291 -10.15 0.63 -14.56
C ILE A 291 -10.90 -0.65 -14.89
N MET A 292 -10.95 -1.55 -13.91
CA MET A 292 -11.71 -2.78 -14.00
C MET A 292 -13.11 -2.56 -13.46
N CYS A 293 -14.10 -2.92 -14.27
CA CYS A 293 -15.51 -2.78 -13.94
C CYS A 293 -16.25 -4.10 -14.05
N LYS A 294 -17.30 -4.24 -13.22
CA LYS A 294 -18.35 -5.23 -13.40
C LYS A 294 -19.48 -4.62 -14.22
N GLN A 295 -19.92 -5.31 -15.26
CA GLN A 295 -21.08 -4.91 -16.04
C GLN A 295 -22.36 -5.48 -15.44
N ASP A 296 -23.40 -4.66 -15.37
CA ASP A 296 -24.78 -5.09 -15.14
C ASP A 296 -25.76 -4.38 -16.09
N GLN A 297 -27.06 -4.41 -15.78
CA GLN A 297 -28.10 -3.74 -16.57
C GLN A 297 -28.12 -2.21 -16.43
N TYR A 298 -27.53 -1.68 -15.35
CA TYR A 298 -27.46 -0.26 -15.05
C TYR A 298 -26.18 0.37 -15.57
N GLY A 299 -25.07 -0.37 -15.65
CA GLY A 299 -23.85 0.14 -16.27
C GLY A 299 -22.62 -0.65 -15.90
N TYR A 300 -21.50 0.07 -15.72
CA TYR A 300 -20.20 -0.49 -15.37
C TYR A 300 -19.78 0.02 -14.00
N HIS A 301 -19.86 -0.88 -13.02
CA HIS A 301 -19.54 -0.61 -11.62
C HIS A 301 -18.05 -0.83 -11.38
N ILE A 302 -17.36 0.18 -10.86
CA ILE A 302 -15.92 0.12 -10.64
C ILE A 302 -15.61 -0.88 -9.53
N ILE A 303 -14.73 -1.84 -9.82
CA ILE A 303 -14.20 -2.79 -8.84
C ILE A 303 -12.86 -2.30 -8.28
N GLY A 304 -12.02 -1.76 -9.16
CA GLY A 304 -10.67 -1.37 -8.84
C GLY A 304 -9.94 -0.83 -10.06
N TYR A 305 -8.74 -0.33 -9.84
CA TYR A 305 -7.92 0.20 -10.91
C TYR A 305 -6.44 0.01 -10.61
N PHE A 306 -5.63 0.17 -11.65
CA PHE A 306 -4.25 0.54 -11.47
C PHE A 306 -3.87 1.72 -12.37
N SER A 307 -2.81 2.41 -12.00
CA SER A 307 -2.22 3.51 -12.78
C SER A 307 -0.84 3.11 -13.27
N LYS A 308 -0.46 3.64 -14.43
CA LYS A 308 0.82 3.39 -15.09
C LYS A 308 1.36 4.69 -15.63
N GLU A 309 2.65 4.94 -15.44
CA GLU A 309 3.31 6.08 -16.07
C GLU A 309 3.44 5.86 -17.58
N LYS A 310 3.21 6.93 -18.35
CA LYS A 310 3.41 6.96 -19.80
C LYS A 310 4.88 6.92 -20.18
N ASN A 311 5.75 7.39 -19.29
CA ASN A 311 7.19 7.36 -19.49
C ASN A 311 7.68 5.91 -19.52
N TYR A 312 8.73 5.69 -20.31
CA TYR A 312 9.39 4.40 -20.33
C TYR A 312 10.19 4.22 -19.04
N THR A 313 9.52 3.69 -18.02
CA THR A 313 10.13 3.27 -16.75
C THR A 313 10.07 1.75 -16.63
N LEU A 314 10.92 1.19 -15.77
CA LEU A 314 10.86 -0.22 -15.40
C LEU A 314 9.52 -0.57 -14.72
N ASN A 315 8.82 0.44 -14.19
CA ASN A 315 7.58 0.23 -13.48
C ASN A 315 6.43 0.00 -14.47
N ASN A 316 5.76 -1.15 -14.40
CA ASN A 316 4.54 -1.39 -15.18
C ASN A 316 3.27 -0.96 -14.43
N LEU A 317 3.40 -0.65 -13.13
CA LEU A 317 2.32 -0.25 -12.26
C LEU A 317 2.83 0.75 -11.19
N ALA A 318 2.14 1.87 -11.03
CA ALA A 318 2.44 2.90 -10.04
C ALA A 318 1.58 2.70 -8.77
N CYS A 319 0.26 2.86 -8.90
CA CYS A 319 -0.70 2.57 -7.83
C CYS A 319 -1.67 1.48 -8.27
N ILE A 320 -2.07 0.60 -7.34
CA ILE A 320 -3.13 -0.40 -7.51
C ILE A 320 -4.10 -0.32 -6.35
N LEU A 321 -5.40 -0.42 -6.64
CA LEU A 321 -6.44 -0.49 -5.63
C LEU A 321 -7.56 -1.41 -6.09
N THR A 322 -7.98 -2.30 -5.20
CA THR A 322 -9.32 -2.92 -5.24
C THR A 322 -10.18 -2.25 -4.17
N ILE A 323 -11.34 -1.74 -4.55
CA ILE A 323 -12.27 -1.06 -3.64
C ILE A 323 -12.67 -2.03 -2.51
N PRO A 324 -12.73 -1.61 -1.23
CA PRO A 324 -12.78 -2.53 -0.10
C PRO A 324 -13.88 -3.62 -0.16
N PRO A 325 -15.15 -3.32 -0.52
CA PRO A 325 -16.19 -4.34 -0.76
C PRO A 325 -15.83 -5.46 -1.75
N TYR A 326 -14.86 -5.23 -2.65
CA TYR A 326 -14.43 -6.19 -3.66
C TYR A 326 -13.09 -6.88 -3.32
N GLN A 327 -12.47 -6.56 -2.19
CA GLN A 327 -11.24 -7.22 -1.78
C GLN A 327 -11.46 -8.71 -1.47
N ARG A 328 -10.38 -9.50 -1.52
CA ARG A 328 -10.37 -10.96 -1.27
C ARG A 328 -11.28 -11.80 -2.20
N LYS A 329 -11.80 -11.22 -3.28
CA LYS A 329 -12.57 -11.92 -4.33
C LYS A 329 -11.76 -12.28 -5.59
N GLY A 330 -10.43 -12.15 -5.53
CA GLY A 330 -9.52 -12.45 -6.65
C GLY A 330 -9.29 -11.29 -7.65
N TYR A 331 -10.01 -10.18 -7.51
CA TYR A 331 -9.88 -9.01 -8.39
C TYR A 331 -8.49 -8.35 -8.36
N GLY A 332 -7.82 -8.30 -7.20
CA GLY A 332 -6.45 -7.80 -7.11
C GLY A 332 -5.48 -8.59 -7.98
N ARG A 333 -5.62 -9.93 -8.01
CA ARG A 333 -4.82 -10.81 -8.88
C ARG A 333 -5.10 -10.54 -10.37
N LEU A 334 -6.36 -10.28 -10.74
CA LEU A 334 -6.72 -9.93 -12.13
C LEU A 334 -6.12 -8.59 -12.55
N LEU A 335 -6.14 -7.57 -11.70
CA LEU A 335 -5.49 -6.27 -11.96
C LEU A 335 -3.98 -6.44 -12.17
N ILE A 336 -3.30 -7.22 -11.31
CA ILE A 336 -1.87 -7.52 -11.45
C ILE A 336 -1.62 -8.27 -12.77
N SER A 337 -2.37 -9.34 -13.03
CA SER A 337 -2.24 -10.12 -14.26
C SER A 337 -2.40 -9.26 -15.50
N PHE A 338 -3.41 -8.39 -15.52
CA PHE A 338 -3.66 -7.48 -16.65
C PHE A 338 -2.48 -6.53 -16.89
N SER A 339 -1.85 -6.01 -15.84
CA SER A 339 -0.66 -5.15 -15.97
C SER A 339 0.54 -5.86 -16.63
N TYR A 340 0.71 -7.15 -16.38
CA TYR A 340 1.74 -7.96 -17.04
C TYR A 340 1.37 -8.33 -18.48
N GLU A 341 0.08 -8.57 -18.78
CA GLU A 341 -0.35 -8.78 -20.18
C GLU A 341 -0.06 -7.54 -21.06
N LEU A 342 -0.26 -6.33 -20.53
CA LEU A 342 0.15 -5.11 -21.23
C LEU A 342 1.67 -5.06 -21.45
N SER A 343 2.46 -5.48 -20.46
CA SER A 343 3.93 -5.50 -20.53
C SER A 343 4.43 -6.50 -21.59
N LYS A 344 3.78 -7.67 -21.69
CA LYS A 344 4.05 -8.69 -22.72
C LYS A 344 3.78 -8.15 -24.12
N ILE A 345 2.66 -7.45 -24.33
CA ILE A 345 2.32 -6.83 -25.63
C ILE A 345 3.34 -5.73 -25.98
N GLU A 346 3.82 -4.97 -25.00
CA GLU A 346 4.89 -3.98 -25.19
C GLU A 346 6.26 -4.61 -25.45
N GLY A 347 6.43 -5.91 -25.24
CA GLY A 347 7.72 -6.59 -25.35
C GLY A 347 8.72 -6.14 -24.29
N ARG A 348 8.25 -5.75 -23.10
CA ARG A 348 9.09 -5.22 -22.01
C ARG A 348 8.88 -5.96 -20.70
N ILE A 349 9.91 -5.98 -19.88
CA ILE A 349 9.82 -6.45 -18.50
C ILE A 349 9.30 -5.34 -17.59
N GLY A 350 8.64 -5.71 -16.50
CA GLY A 350 8.05 -4.76 -15.56
C GLY A 350 8.08 -5.24 -14.11
N SER A 351 8.12 -4.27 -13.20
CA SER A 351 7.94 -4.47 -11.75
C SER A 351 6.95 -3.41 -11.23
N PRO A 352 6.25 -3.62 -10.11
CA PRO A 352 5.52 -2.53 -9.47
C PRO A 352 6.44 -1.47 -8.86
N GLU A 353 5.97 -0.24 -8.80
CA GLU A 353 6.60 0.85 -8.04
C GLU A 353 6.69 0.51 -6.54
N ARG A 354 7.78 0.94 -5.91
CA ARG A 354 8.08 0.67 -4.50
C ARG A 354 8.13 1.98 -3.70
N PRO A 355 7.76 1.98 -2.41
CA PRO A 355 7.38 0.81 -1.59
C PRO A 355 5.94 0.32 -1.85
N LEU A 356 5.76 -1.01 -1.84
CA LEU A 356 4.45 -1.64 -1.88
C LEU A 356 3.79 -1.59 -0.50
N SER A 357 2.45 -1.59 -0.46
CA SER A 357 1.71 -1.88 0.77
C SER A 357 1.84 -3.35 1.14
N ASP A 358 1.72 -3.71 2.42
CA ASP A 358 1.83 -5.11 2.88
C ASP A 358 0.89 -6.05 2.10
N LEU A 359 -0.36 -5.62 1.90
CA LEU A 359 -1.35 -6.37 1.12
C LEU A 359 -0.96 -6.45 -0.36
N GLY A 360 -0.38 -5.37 -0.91
CA GLY A 360 0.15 -5.34 -2.26
C GLY A 360 1.28 -6.35 -2.44
N LEU A 361 2.28 -6.33 -1.55
CA LEU A 361 3.43 -7.23 -1.57
C LEU A 361 3.01 -8.70 -1.54
N LEU A 362 2.13 -9.08 -0.61
CA LEU A 362 1.60 -10.45 -0.53
C LEU A 362 0.88 -10.87 -1.82
N SER A 363 0.09 -9.95 -2.40
CA SER A 363 -0.63 -10.23 -3.66
C SER A 363 0.33 -10.43 -4.84
N TYR A 364 1.39 -9.62 -4.93
CA TYR A 364 2.43 -9.76 -5.95
C TYR A 364 3.25 -11.03 -5.78
N GLN A 365 3.71 -11.34 -4.56
CA GLN A 365 4.44 -12.57 -4.25
C GLN A 365 3.64 -13.82 -4.65
N GLN A 366 2.36 -13.86 -4.29
CA GLN A 366 1.49 -14.96 -4.67
C GLN A 366 1.30 -15.04 -6.20
N TYR A 367 1.09 -13.91 -6.87
CA TYR A 367 0.95 -13.89 -8.33
C TYR A 367 2.23 -14.36 -9.04
N TRP A 368 3.40 -13.86 -8.63
CA TRP A 368 4.68 -14.26 -9.21
C TRP A 368 4.95 -15.74 -9.01
N TYR A 369 4.74 -16.24 -7.79
CA TYR A 369 4.92 -17.66 -7.48
C TYR A 369 4.06 -18.54 -8.38
N GLU A 370 2.77 -18.23 -8.51
CA GLU A 370 1.84 -18.97 -9.36
C GLU A 370 2.26 -18.91 -10.84
N THR A 371 2.60 -17.73 -11.34
CA THR A 371 2.96 -17.52 -12.76
C THR A 371 4.28 -18.22 -13.11
N ILE A 372 5.27 -18.18 -12.22
CA ILE A 372 6.55 -18.86 -12.42
C ILE A 372 6.34 -20.37 -12.40
N LEU A 373 5.54 -20.90 -11.46
CA LEU A 373 5.25 -22.33 -11.42
C LEU A 373 4.56 -22.84 -12.69
N GLU A 374 3.65 -22.07 -13.28
CA GLU A 374 3.03 -22.44 -14.56
C GLU A 374 4.07 -22.56 -15.68
N VAL A 375 4.98 -21.58 -15.78
CA VAL A 375 6.06 -21.63 -16.79
C VAL A 375 6.97 -22.83 -16.58
N LEU A 376 7.28 -23.16 -15.32
CA LEU A 376 8.10 -24.32 -14.98
C LEU A 376 7.38 -25.63 -15.34
N TRP A 377 6.07 -25.70 -15.09
CA TRP A 377 5.25 -26.85 -15.47
C TRP A 377 5.18 -27.04 -16.99
N ASP A 378 4.87 -25.98 -17.73
CA ASP A 378 4.76 -26.02 -19.19
C ASP A 378 6.09 -26.46 -19.83
N THR A 379 7.21 -26.05 -19.24
CA THR A 379 8.55 -26.44 -19.73
C THR A 379 8.85 -27.91 -19.44
N LYS A 380 8.44 -28.43 -18.27
CA LYS A 380 8.54 -29.86 -17.94
C LYS A 380 7.67 -30.72 -18.88
N GLU A 381 6.46 -30.28 -19.20
CA GLU A 381 5.54 -30.98 -20.13
C GLU A 381 6.12 -31.07 -21.55
N ILE A 382 6.87 -30.07 -22.00
CA ILE A 382 7.56 -30.07 -23.29
C ILE A 382 8.76 -31.05 -23.30
N GLY A 383 9.22 -31.48 -22.12
CA GLY A 383 10.36 -32.40 -21.95
C GLY A 383 11.70 -31.71 -21.79
N ASP A 384 11.71 -30.40 -21.53
CA ASP A 384 12.93 -29.63 -21.24
C ASP A 384 13.21 -29.65 -19.73
N ASP A 385 14.32 -30.28 -19.34
CA ASP A 385 14.73 -30.41 -17.93
C ASP A 385 15.38 -29.13 -17.36
N TYR A 386 15.69 -28.16 -18.21
CA TYR A 386 16.41 -26.94 -17.84
C TYR A 386 15.70 -25.71 -18.38
N ILE A 387 15.57 -24.70 -17.53
CA ILE A 387 15.06 -23.38 -17.88
C ILE A 387 15.91 -22.31 -17.22
N THR A 388 16.29 -21.30 -17.99
CA THR A 388 17.06 -20.17 -17.51
C THR A 388 16.16 -19.09 -16.92
N ILE A 389 16.71 -18.25 -16.04
CA ILE A 389 15.98 -17.09 -15.49
C ILE A 389 15.54 -16.15 -16.62
N ASP A 390 16.36 -15.99 -17.66
CA ASP A 390 16.07 -15.14 -18.81
C ASP A 390 14.84 -15.63 -19.60
N GLU A 391 14.68 -16.94 -19.75
CA GLU A 391 13.51 -17.54 -20.39
C GLU A 391 12.24 -17.34 -19.55
N ILE A 392 12.34 -17.47 -18.22
CA ILE A 392 11.21 -17.18 -17.31
C ILE A 392 10.82 -15.70 -17.43
N THR A 393 11.78 -14.80 -17.40
CA THR A 393 11.56 -13.36 -17.55
C THR A 393 10.95 -13.03 -18.92
N ALA A 394 11.42 -13.65 -20.00
CA ALA A 394 10.89 -13.43 -21.34
C ALA A 394 9.43 -13.91 -21.48
N LYS A 395 9.08 -15.07 -20.90
CA LYS A 395 7.71 -15.62 -20.94
C LYS A 395 6.74 -14.84 -20.05
N THR A 396 7.20 -14.35 -18.90
CA THR A 396 6.32 -13.73 -17.87
C THR A 396 6.30 -12.21 -17.89
N SER A 397 7.30 -11.57 -18.49
CA SER A 397 7.60 -10.13 -18.35
C SER A 397 7.88 -9.67 -16.91
N ILE A 398 8.15 -10.60 -15.99
CA ILE A 398 8.59 -10.30 -14.62
C ILE A 398 10.10 -10.05 -14.62
N THR A 399 10.56 -9.03 -13.89
CA THR A 399 12.00 -8.73 -13.81
C THR A 399 12.80 -9.90 -13.23
N GLN A 400 14.06 -10.04 -13.66
CA GLN A 400 14.95 -11.09 -13.16
C GLN A 400 15.07 -11.05 -11.62
N SER A 401 15.11 -9.84 -11.03
CA SER A 401 15.18 -9.65 -9.58
C SER A 401 13.94 -10.21 -8.87
N ASP A 402 12.74 -9.95 -9.38
CA ASP A 402 11.47 -10.45 -8.81
C ASP A 402 11.35 -11.98 -8.99
N VAL A 403 11.83 -12.53 -10.12
CA VAL A 403 11.88 -13.98 -10.37
C VAL A 403 12.82 -14.67 -9.37
N LEU A 404 14.06 -14.17 -9.24
CA LEU A 404 15.03 -14.69 -8.30
C LEU A 404 14.49 -14.66 -6.87
N PHE A 405 13.96 -13.51 -6.46
CA PHE A 405 13.36 -13.34 -5.15
C PHE A 405 12.27 -14.38 -4.87
N THR A 406 11.35 -14.56 -5.81
CA THR A 406 10.26 -15.53 -5.68
C THR A 406 10.76 -16.96 -5.55
N LEU A 407 11.77 -17.35 -6.35
CA LEU A 407 12.36 -18.69 -6.32
C LEU A 407 13.11 -18.99 -5.01
N TYR A 408 13.77 -17.98 -4.43
CA TYR A 408 14.43 -18.10 -3.13
C TYR A 408 13.42 -18.25 -2.00
N GLU A 409 12.41 -17.38 -1.94
CA GLU A 409 11.37 -17.42 -0.90
C GLU A 409 10.55 -18.71 -0.95
N SER A 410 10.31 -19.25 -2.14
CA SER A 410 9.57 -20.52 -2.30
C SER A 410 10.41 -21.77 -1.98
N GLY A 411 11.70 -21.62 -1.69
CA GLY A 411 12.62 -22.74 -1.44
C GLY A 411 12.89 -23.62 -2.67
N ILE A 412 12.62 -23.12 -3.87
CA ILE A 412 12.80 -23.88 -5.13
C ILE A 412 14.26 -23.80 -5.61
N CYS A 413 15.02 -22.77 -5.21
CA CYS A 413 16.41 -22.60 -5.59
C CYS A 413 17.38 -23.18 -4.53
N VAL A 414 18.32 -24.05 -4.95
CA VAL A 414 19.45 -24.51 -4.12
C VAL A 414 20.78 -23.97 -4.67
N TYR A 415 21.60 -23.41 -3.78
CA TYR A 415 22.84 -22.70 -4.13
C TYR A 415 24.09 -23.56 -3.90
N GLN A 416 24.76 -23.97 -4.99
CA GLN A 416 26.18 -24.35 -5.01
C GLN A 416 26.82 -23.89 -6.34
N GLY A 417 26.87 -22.58 -6.56
CA GLY A 417 27.57 -21.96 -7.71
C GLY A 417 26.77 -21.88 -9.02
N GLN A 418 25.63 -22.56 -9.12
CA GLN A 418 24.63 -22.40 -10.19
C GLN A 418 23.22 -22.35 -9.58
N VAL A 419 22.34 -21.53 -10.16
CA VAL A 419 20.93 -21.46 -9.76
C VAL A 419 20.24 -22.72 -10.30
N CYS A 420 20.11 -23.75 -9.47
CA CYS A 420 19.40 -24.97 -9.82
C CYS A 420 17.98 -24.92 -9.25
N ILE A 421 16.98 -25.02 -10.13
CA ILE A 421 15.56 -25.06 -9.79
C ILE A 421 15.21 -26.51 -9.46
N ARG A 422 14.96 -26.82 -8.18
CA ARG A 422 14.52 -28.15 -7.74
C ARG A 422 13.02 -28.13 -7.48
N LEU A 423 12.25 -28.75 -8.36
CA LEU A 423 10.81 -28.89 -8.23
C LEU A 423 10.45 -30.28 -7.71
N THR A 424 9.55 -30.34 -6.73
CA THR A 424 8.93 -31.59 -6.29
C THR A 424 7.55 -31.70 -6.94
N GLU A 425 7.18 -32.88 -7.45
CA GLU A 425 5.90 -33.08 -8.16
C GLU A 425 4.68 -32.70 -7.29
N ALA A 426 4.72 -32.99 -5.99
CA ALA A 426 3.66 -32.61 -5.06
C ALA A 426 3.43 -31.08 -4.94
N MET A 427 4.49 -30.28 -5.10
CA MET A 427 4.38 -28.81 -5.08
C MET A 427 3.70 -28.28 -6.34
N LEU A 428 3.98 -28.92 -7.49
CA LEU A 428 3.38 -28.59 -8.78
C LEU A 428 1.90 -28.94 -8.79
N ASP A 429 1.54 -30.18 -8.45
CA ASP A 429 0.15 -30.66 -8.50
C ASP A 429 -0.80 -29.87 -7.59
N THR A 430 -0.34 -29.54 -6.38
CA THR A 430 -1.15 -28.77 -5.41
C THR A 430 -1.40 -27.35 -5.90
N SER A 431 -0.35 -26.72 -6.44
CA SER A 431 -0.42 -25.33 -6.91
C SER A 431 -1.24 -25.23 -8.20
N LEU A 432 -1.05 -26.14 -9.15
CA LEU A 432 -1.77 -26.14 -10.43
C LEU A 432 -3.27 -26.38 -10.25
N ASN A 433 -3.67 -27.25 -9.32
CA ASN A 433 -5.07 -27.47 -8.97
C ASN A 433 -5.73 -26.24 -8.32
N SER A 434 -4.96 -25.43 -7.59
CA SER A 434 -5.42 -24.15 -7.05
C SER A 434 -5.54 -23.09 -8.15
N ILE A 435 -4.57 -23.07 -9.06
CA ILE A 435 -4.46 -22.08 -10.14
C ILE A 435 -5.51 -22.32 -11.24
N SER A 436 -5.84 -23.58 -11.58
CA SER A 436 -6.85 -23.92 -12.60
C SER A 436 -8.26 -23.45 -12.24
N LYS A 437 -8.55 -23.27 -10.95
CA LYS A 437 -9.85 -22.79 -10.44
C LYS A 437 -9.96 -21.27 -10.44
N LYS A 438 -8.86 -20.54 -10.66
CA LYS A 438 -8.84 -19.07 -10.61
C LYS A 438 -9.13 -18.48 -11.98
N ARG A 439 -9.93 -17.42 -12.00
CA ARG A 439 -10.19 -16.64 -13.21
C ARG A 439 -8.88 -16.03 -13.76
N ARG A 440 -8.75 -16.00 -15.09
CA ARG A 440 -7.59 -15.47 -15.82
C ARG A 440 -8.02 -14.42 -16.83
N ILE A 441 -7.05 -13.62 -17.27
CA ILE A 441 -7.23 -12.71 -18.40
C ILE A 441 -7.11 -13.53 -19.69
N ASN A 442 -8.12 -13.49 -20.55
CA ASN A 442 -8.05 -14.10 -21.88
C ASN A 442 -7.43 -13.11 -22.87
N ILE A 443 -6.25 -13.42 -23.39
CA ILE A 443 -5.51 -12.52 -24.28
C ILE A 443 -6.29 -12.18 -25.56
N GLU A 444 -7.13 -13.09 -26.05
CA GLU A 444 -7.91 -12.89 -27.29
C GLU A 444 -8.95 -11.77 -27.15
N ASN A 445 -9.38 -11.52 -25.92
CA ASN A 445 -10.34 -10.47 -25.59
C ASN A 445 -9.68 -9.11 -25.34
N LEU A 446 -8.33 -9.05 -25.29
CA LEU A 446 -7.56 -7.81 -25.11
C LEU A 446 -7.29 -7.14 -26.46
N LYS A 447 -8.05 -6.08 -26.74
CA LYS A 447 -7.92 -5.26 -27.95
C LYS A 447 -7.13 -4.00 -27.64
N TRP A 448 -5.81 -4.14 -27.56
CA TRP A 448 -4.93 -3.05 -27.17
C TRP A 448 -3.63 -3.04 -27.98
N SER A 449 -3.13 -1.84 -28.24
CA SER A 449 -1.83 -1.59 -28.87
C SER A 449 -1.09 -0.52 -28.08
N PRO A 450 0.25 -0.62 -27.90
CA PRO A 450 1.00 0.36 -27.14
C PRO A 450 0.79 1.80 -27.63
N PRO A 451 0.35 2.73 -26.77
CA PRO A 451 0.14 4.11 -27.15
C PRO A 451 1.47 4.83 -27.37
N HIS A 452 1.55 5.62 -28.45
CA HIS A 452 2.70 6.46 -28.73
C HIS A 452 2.47 7.88 -28.21
N PHE A 453 3.31 8.33 -27.28
CA PHE A 453 3.25 9.67 -26.70
C PHE A 453 4.34 10.58 -27.26
N THR A 454 3.99 11.84 -27.51
CA THR A 454 4.97 12.89 -27.83
C THR A 454 5.70 13.36 -26.57
N ALA A 455 6.91 13.90 -26.71
CA ALA A 455 7.70 14.38 -25.57
C ALA A 455 6.96 15.43 -24.69
N ASN A 456 6.03 16.18 -25.26
CA ASN A 456 5.22 17.15 -24.51
C ASN A 456 4.15 16.49 -23.62
N GLN A 457 3.66 15.32 -23.99
CA GLN A 457 2.65 14.56 -23.23
C GLN A 457 3.25 13.78 -22.06
N LEU A 458 4.58 13.75 -21.97
CA LEU A 458 5.36 12.99 -21.01
C LEU A 458 5.92 13.85 -19.85
N ARG A 459 5.81 15.18 -19.96
CA ARG A 459 6.37 16.13 -18.98
C ARG A 459 5.37 16.40 -17.85
N TYR A 460 5.90 16.47 -16.63
CA TYR A 460 5.21 17.11 -15.53
C TYR A 460 5.16 18.63 -15.78
N LYS A 461 4.01 19.25 -15.52
CA LYS A 461 3.90 20.71 -15.46
C LYS A 461 4.56 21.17 -14.15
N ASN A 462 5.73 21.80 -14.29
CA ASN A 462 6.46 22.45 -13.20
C ASN A 462 5.63 23.56 -12.53
#